data_AF-W4KFL5-F1
#
_entry.id   AF-W4KFL5-F1
#
_cell.length_a   1.000
_cell.length_b   1.000
_cell.length_c   1.000
_cell.angle_alpha   90.00
_cell.angle_beta   90.00
_cell.angle_gamma   90.00
#
_symmetry.space_group_name_H-M   'P 1'
#
loop_
_entity.id
_entity.type
_entity.pdbx_description
1 polymer ?
#
loop_
_entity_poly.entity_id
_entity_poly.type
_entity_poly.pdbx_seq_one_letter_code
_entity_poly.pdbx_strand_id
1 'polypeptide(L)'
;MTSTNVEAIHTVDKNGEEITSVGFQRFGFDCEVPLEVVRSLYLRPHYVITASDPDAGEIDTKAEEQHARFTQGHAAYQSKSIFHPDSQSISYTTLSRFPPVKLLPPSNRKRILVTGGAGFVGSHLVDRLMLLGHEVTVLDNFFTGSKTSLSHWVGHPNFELVRHDVVEPFMIECDQIYHLACPASPPHYQFNAVKTIKTSFMGTLNMLGLAKRTKARFLITSTSEVYGDPEVHPQHEDYWGHVNPIGPRACYDEGKRVAETLTYGFHRQDGVDVRVARIFNTYGPRMNPYDGRVVSNFIVQALRGEDMTVYGDGKQTRSFQYIHDLVDGLIALMNSDETRPVNIGNGDEFTIGEFAELVRDIVEKVQAEDGIKPTRHAQVIYGPMPTDDPQKRRPDTSRAKAALDWQPRWTVRMGLEEMVRYYKAKMAEGSL
;
A
#
# COMPACT_ATOMS: atom_id res chain seq x y z
N MET A 1 -10.10 -22.28 30.26
CA MET A 1 -9.87 -21.05 29.50
C MET A 1 -8.70 -20.30 30.14
N THR A 2 -7.48 -20.80 29.91
CA THR A 2 -6.26 -20.03 30.15
C THR A 2 -6.23 -18.95 29.09
N SER A 3 -6.50 -17.70 29.46
CA SER A 3 -6.15 -16.57 28.60
C SER A 3 -4.63 -16.62 28.45
N THR A 4 -4.13 -17.11 27.32
CA THR A 4 -2.74 -16.87 26.95
C THR A 4 -2.59 -15.35 26.93
N ASN A 5 -1.83 -14.83 27.87
CA ASN A 5 -1.47 -13.42 27.94
C ASN A 5 -0.50 -13.21 26.78
N VAL A 6 -1.06 -13.04 25.58
CA VAL A 6 -0.31 -12.83 24.35
C VAL A 6 0.32 -11.45 24.47
N GLU A 7 1.63 -11.40 24.66
CA GLU A 7 2.38 -10.15 24.76
C GLU A 7 2.21 -9.35 23.46
N ALA A 8 1.71 -8.12 23.57
CA ALA A 8 1.44 -7.26 22.42
C ALA A 8 2.76 -6.81 21.77
N ILE A 9 2.81 -6.76 20.44
CA ILE A 9 4.02 -6.30 19.74
C ILE A 9 4.07 -4.77 19.80
N HIS A 10 4.99 -4.25 20.61
CA HIS A 10 5.28 -2.83 20.71
C HIS A 10 5.91 -2.32 19.42
N THR A 11 5.28 -1.31 18.82
CA THR A 11 5.73 -0.70 17.57
C THR A 11 6.30 0.65 17.89
N VAL A 12 7.54 0.89 17.49
CA VAL A 12 8.23 2.13 17.85
C VAL A 12 8.59 2.96 16.61
N ASP A 13 8.57 4.27 16.81
CA ASP A 13 9.02 5.24 15.83
C ASP A 13 10.56 5.34 15.81
N LYS A 14 11.08 6.28 15.02
CA LYS A 14 12.53 6.52 14.91
C LYS A 14 13.19 7.01 16.20
N ASN A 15 12.42 7.56 17.15
CA ASN A 15 12.89 8.04 18.44
C ASN A 15 12.73 6.99 19.55
N GLY A 16 12.16 5.82 19.25
CA GLY A 16 11.86 4.79 20.22
C GLY A 16 10.52 5.00 20.95
N GLU A 17 9.70 5.96 20.51
CA GLU A 17 8.37 6.21 21.06
C GLU A 17 7.36 5.24 20.47
N GLU A 18 6.41 4.79 21.29
CA GLU A 18 5.40 3.83 20.85
C GLU A 18 4.40 4.46 19.86
N ILE A 19 4.14 3.75 18.76
CA ILE A 19 3.12 4.08 17.77
C ILE A 19 1.86 3.27 18.11
N THR A 20 0.88 3.93 18.73
CA THR A 20 -0.44 3.34 19.04
C THR A 20 -1.51 3.71 18.00
N SER A 21 -1.27 4.75 17.20
CA SER A 21 -2.19 5.23 16.17
C SER A 21 -1.46 5.67 14.91
N VAL A 22 -2.19 5.64 13.80
CA VAL A 22 -1.79 6.19 12.50
C VAL A 22 -2.69 7.37 12.16
N GLY A 23 -2.19 8.31 11.35
CA GLY A 23 -2.87 9.58 11.07
C GLY A 23 -2.43 10.72 11.98
N PHE A 24 -3.18 11.82 11.88
CA PHE A 24 -2.92 13.08 12.56
C PHE A 24 -4.21 13.91 12.62
N GLN A 25 -4.19 14.94 13.46
CA GLN A 25 -5.27 15.94 13.54
C GLN A 25 -4.77 17.29 13.03
N ARG A 26 -5.01 17.61 11.73
CA ARG A 26 -4.50 18.82 11.07
C ARG A 26 -5.41 19.30 9.96
N PHE A 27 -5.28 20.57 9.58
CA PHE A 27 -6.11 21.20 8.54
C PHE A 27 -7.62 21.07 8.80
N GLY A 28 -8.03 21.00 10.08
CA GLY A 28 -9.42 20.75 10.47
C GLY A 28 -9.91 19.32 10.19
N PHE A 29 -9.01 18.40 9.86
CA PHE A 29 -9.27 17.01 9.52
C PHE A 29 -8.58 16.09 10.55
N ASP A 30 -9.39 15.42 11.38
CA ASP A 30 -8.93 14.33 12.25
C ASP A 30 -8.94 13.01 11.48
N CYS A 31 -7.76 12.56 11.07
CA CYS A 31 -7.58 11.28 10.39
C CYS A 31 -6.98 10.19 11.31
N GLU A 32 -6.93 10.42 12.61
CA GLU A 32 -6.33 9.48 13.56
C GLU A 32 -7.19 8.22 13.72
N VAL A 33 -6.53 7.07 13.60
CA VAL A 33 -7.14 5.74 13.72
C VAL A 33 -6.22 4.85 14.56
N PRO A 34 -6.75 4.07 15.51
CA PRO A 34 -5.93 3.16 16.31
C PRO A 34 -5.27 2.09 15.43
N LEU A 35 -3.98 1.83 15.67
CA LEU A 35 -3.13 1.01 14.81
C LEU A 35 -3.60 -0.46 14.78
N GLU A 36 -4.03 -0.98 15.93
CA GLU A 36 -4.57 -2.33 16.10
C GLU A 36 -5.83 -2.56 15.25
N VAL A 37 -6.68 -1.54 15.13
CA VAL A 37 -7.89 -1.60 14.29
C VAL A 37 -7.49 -1.71 12.82
N VAL A 38 -6.54 -0.90 12.34
CA VAL A 38 -6.09 -0.98 10.95
C VAL A 38 -5.41 -2.32 10.67
N ARG A 39 -4.54 -2.80 11.58
CA ARG A 39 -3.87 -4.10 11.47
C ARG A 39 -4.84 -5.27 11.35
N SER A 40 -5.97 -5.22 12.06
CA SER A 40 -7.01 -6.26 11.99
C SER A 40 -7.58 -6.46 10.57
N LEU A 41 -7.49 -5.45 9.70
CA LEU A 41 -8.04 -5.50 8.33
C LEU A 41 -7.10 -6.17 7.31
N TYR A 42 -5.79 -6.20 7.55
CA TYR A 42 -4.83 -6.75 6.59
C TYR A 42 -3.93 -7.86 7.13
N LEU A 43 -3.73 -7.98 8.45
CA LEU A 43 -2.96 -9.08 9.05
C LEU A 43 -3.81 -10.32 9.35
N ARG A 44 -5.11 -10.31 9.02
CA ARG A 44 -5.99 -11.46 9.25
C ARG A 44 -5.86 -12.51 8.13
N PRO A 45 -5.79 -13.81 8.47
CA PRO A 45 -5.82 -14.85 7.47
C PRO A 45 -7.10 -14.85 6.63
N HIS A 46 -7.02 -15.20 5.34
CA HIS A 46 -8.19 -15.32 4.46
C HIS A 46 -8.67 -16.77 4.30
N TYR A 47 -9.79 -17.09 4.97
CA TYR A 47 -10.86 -18.02 4.59
C TYR A 47 -10.59 -19.25 3.72
N VAL A 48 -9.94 -20.28 4.27
CA VAL A 48 -10.45 -21.65 4.06
C VAL A 48 -10.24 -22.44 5.34
N ILE A 49 -11.33 -22.83 6.00
CA ILE A 49 -11.30 -23.85 7.05
C ILE A 49 -11.92 -25.10 6.44
N THR A 50 -11.18 -26.20 6.44
CA THR A 50 -11.64 -27.51 5.96
C THR A 50 -12.49 -28.16 7.05
N ALA A 51 -13.69 -28.67 6.74
CA ALA A 51 -14.55 -29.29 7.75
C ALA A 51 -13.96 -30.55 8.43
N SER A 52 -12.88 -31.13 7.88
CA SER A 52 -12.14 -32.25 8.46
C SER A 52 -11.17 -31.83 9.58
N ASP A 53 -11.01 -30.53 9.84
CA ASP A 53 -10.20 -30.02 10.94
C ASP A 53 -10.96 -30.23 12.26
N PRO A 54 -10.43 -30.96 13.25
CA PRO A 54 -11.12 -31.23 14.52
C PRO A 54 -11.54 -29.95 15.27
N ASP A 55 -10.90 -28.83 14.94
CA ASP A 55 -11.18 -27.50 15.48
C ASP A 55 -12.02 -26.63 14.52
N ALA A 56 -12.74 -27.17 13.53
CA ALA A 56 -13.58 -26.34 12.63
C ALA A 56 -14.65 -25.49 13.38
N GLY A 57 -14.93 -25.80 14.65
CA GLY A 57 -15.74 -24.99 15.59
C GLY A 57 -14.96 -24.03 16.49
N GLU A 58 -13.66 -24.24 16.72
CA GLU A 58 -12.78 -23.43 17.56
C GLU A 58 -11.65 -22.89 16.67
N ILE A 59 -11.57 -21.58 16.50
CA ILE A 59 -10.62 -20.98 15.56
C ILE A 59 -9.20 -21.53 15.77
N ASP A 60 -8.44 -21.77 14.69
CA ASP A 60 -7.01 -22.15 14.73
C ASP A 60 -6.29 -21.30 15.78
N THR A 61 -6.13 -21.90 16.97
CA THR A 61 -5.77 -21.20 18.19
C THR A 61 -4.39 -20.59 18.06
N LYS A 62 -3.51 -21.17 17.23
CA LYS A 62 -2.17 -20.64 16.98
C LYS A 62 -2.18 -19.44 16.04
N ALA A 63 -2.95 -19.48 14.96
CA ALA A 63 -3.08 -18.34 14.05
C ALA A 63 -3.81 -17.16 14.74
N GLU A 64 -4.82 -17.45 15.57
CA GLU A 64 -5.49 -16.44 16.39
C GLU A 64 -4.59 -15.89 17.50
N GLU A 65 -3.79 -16.72 18.17
CA GLU A 65 -2.81 -16.25 19.15
C GLU A 65 -1.79 -15.30 18.52
N GLN A 66 -1.25 -15.62 17.33
CA GLN A 66 -0.36 -14.71 16.61
C GLN A 66 -1.06 -13.42 16.19
N HIS A 67 -2.31 -13.50 15.74
CA HIS A 67 -3.09 -12.33 15.32
C HIS A 67 -3.43 -11.44 16.52
N ALA A 68 -3.80 -12.02 17.66
CA ALA A 68 -4.10 -11.32 18.90
C ALA A 68 -2.92 -10.48 19.40
N ARG A 69 -1.66 -10.87 19.09
CA ARG A 69 -0.46 -10.06 19.38
C ARG A 69 -0.54 -8.65 18.79
N PHE A 70 -1.17 -8.50 17.63
CA PHE A 70 -1.28 -7.23 16.89
C PHE A 70 -2.60 -6.50 17.09
N THR A 71 -3.66 -7.21 17.49
CA THR A 71 -5.04 -6.68 17.48
C THR A 71 -5.69 -6.58 18.87
N GLN A 72 -4.98 -6.94 19.94
CA GLN A 72 -5.43 -6.84 21.34
C GLN A 72 -6.85 -7.40 21.59
N GLY A 73 -7.24 -8.46 20.88
CA GLY A 73 -8.52 -9.14 21.12
C GLY A 73 -9.76 -8.48 20.51
N HIS A 74 -9.62 -7.57 19.53
CA HIS A 74 -10.76 -7.12 18.73
C HIS A 74 -11.39 -8.30 17.96
N ALA A 75 -12.48 -8.86 18.51
CA ALA A 75 -13.20 -10.02 17.98
C ALA A 75 -13.84 -9.73 16.60
N ALA A 76 -13.69 -10.68 15.68
CA ALA A 76 -13.79 -10.46 14.24
C ALA A 76 -15.20 -10.25 13.66
N TYR A 77 -15.25 -9.46 12.57
CA TYR A 77 -16.45 -9.00 11.87
C TYR A 77 -16.48 -9.50 10.41
N GLN A 78 -16.81 -10.77 10.14
CA GLN A 78 -16.93 -11.31 8.76
C GLN A 78 -17.81 -12.59 8.67
N SER A 79 -18.21 -12.93 7.44
CA SER A 79 -18.93 -14.16 7.04
C SER A 79 -18.02 -15.39 7.02
N LYS A 80 -18.48 -16.56 7.50
CA LYS A 80 -17.71 -17.83 7.42
C LYS A 80 -18.10 -18.63 6.18
N SER A 81 -17.12 -19.13 5.43
CA SER A 81 -17.29 -20.15 4.40
C SER A 81 -16.80 -21.51 4.90
N ILE A 82 -17.65 -22.53 4.87
CA ILE A 82 -17.35 -23.89 5.34
C ILE A 82 -17.31 -24.79 4.10
N PHE A 83 -16.17 -25.42 3.81
CA PHE A 83 -16.05 -26.42 2.76
C PHE A 83 -16.42 -27.81 3.30
N HIS A 84 -17.35 -28.48 2.62
CA HIS A 84 -17.85 -29.81 2.95
C HIS A 84 -17.24 -30.84 1.98
N PRO A 85 -16.23 -31.64 2.41
CA PRO A 85 -15.54 -32.58 1.53
C PRO A 85 -16.45 -33.66 0.95
N ASP A 86 -17.40 -34.15 1.74
CA ASP A 86 -18.30 -35.26 1.38
C ASP A 86 -19.25 -34.89 0.23
N SER A 87 -19.63 -33.61 0.14
CA SER A 87 -20.54 -33.08 -0.88
C SER A 87 -19.85 -32.19 -1.91
N GLN A 88 -18.54 -31.97 -1.78
CA GLN A 88 -17.77 -30.95 -2.50
C GLN A 88 -18.48 -29.58 -2.59
N SER A 89 -19.15 -29.17 -1.51
CA SER A 89 -19.93 -27.94 -1.47
C SER A 89 -19.38 -26.94 -0.46
N ILE A 90 -19.70 -25.65 -0.65
CA ILE A 90 -19.32 -24.57 0.28
C ILE A 90 -20.59 -23.93 0.84
N SER A 91 -20.69 -23.87 2.17
CA SER A 91 -21.76 -23.16 2.88
C SER A 91 -21.29 -21.79 3.36
N TYR A 92 -22.12 -20.75 3.24
CA TYR A 92 -21.82 -19.40 3.70
C TYR A 92 -22.72 -19.01 4.86
N THR A 93 -22.17 -18.50 5.96
CA THR A 93 -22.95 -17.90 7.07
C THR A 93 -23.00 -16.38 6.90
N THR A 94 -24.19 -15.85 6.60
CA THR A 94 -24.43 -14.41 6.39
C THR A 94 -24.67 -13.69 7.71
N LEU A 95 -23.60 -13.53 8.50
CA LEU A 95 -23.52 -12.47 9.51
C LEU A 95 -22.48 -11.45 9.01
N SER A 96 -22.93 -10.50 8.20
CA SER A 96 -22.10 -9.37 7.79
C SER A 96 -21.99 -8.40 8.95
N ARG A 97 -20.98 -8.65 9.78
CA ARG A 97 -20.46 -7.70 10.75
C ARG A 97 -19.42 -6.86 10.02
N PHE A 98 -19.42 -5.54 10.20
CA PHE A 98 -18.40 -4.65 9.64
C PHE A 98 -17.51 -4.08 10.75
N PRO A 99 -16.25 -3.75 10.46
CA PRO A 99 -15.41 -3.01 11.40
C PRO A 99 -16.12 -1.72 11.85
N PRO A 100 -15.99 -1.32 13.12
CA PRO A 100 -16.57 -0.06 13.59
C PRO A 100 -15.93 1.12 12.86
N VAL A 101 -16.76 2.01 12.32
CA VAL A 101 -16.35 3.24 11.64
C VAL A 101 -16.80 4.46 12.44
N LYS A 102 -16.06 5.58 12.36
CA LYS A 102 -16.49 6.85 12.98
C LYS A 102 -17.85 7.27 12.42
N LEU A 103 -18.77 7.70 13.28
CA LEU A 103 -20.05 8.29 12.84
C LEU A 103 -19.85 9.78 12.56
N LEU A 104 -19.80 10.15 11.28
CA LEU A 104 -19.71 11.54 10.87
C LEU A 104 -21.11 12.16 10.64
N PRO A 105 -21.35 13.41 11.09
CA PRO A 105 -22.52 14.15 10.68
C PRO A 105 -22.48 14.39 9.16
N PRO A 106 -23.65 14.52 8.49
CA PRO A 106 -23.70 14.68 7.03
C PRO A 106 -22.85 15.83 6.48
N SER A 107 -22.69 16.92 7.22
CA SER A 107 -21.86 18.07 6.82
C SER A 107 -20.36 17.79 6.75
N ASN A 108 -19.87 16.81 7.52
CA ASN A 108 -18.45 16.49 7.64
C ASN A 108 -18.10 15.21 6.85
N ARG A 109 -19.11 14.44 6.46
CA ARG A 109 -18.94 13.27 5.60
C ARG A 109 -18.61 13.72 4.18
N LYS A 110 -17.69 13.01 3.54
CA LYS A 110 -17.26 13.25 2.15
C LYS A 110 -17.55 12.01 1.32
N ARG A 111 -17.86 12.21 0.05
CA ARG A 111 -17.95 11.19 -0.99
C ARG A 111 -16.61 11.13 -1.70
N ILE A 112 -15.89 10.04 -1.52
CA ILE A 112 -14.50 9.90 -1.93
C ILE A 112 -14.38 8.79 -2.97
N LEU A 113 -13.89 9.15 -4.16
CA LEU A 113 -13.59 8.21 -5.22
C LEU A 113 -12.12 7.78 -5.13
N VAL A 114 -11.86 6.47 -5.10
CA VAL A 114 -10.50 5.91 -5.14
C VAL A 114 -10.35 5.02 -6.36
N THR A 115 -9.64 5.49 -7.38
CA THR A 115 -9.30 4.63 -8.54
C THR A 115 -8.05 3.82 -8.23
N GLY A 116 -7.99 2.54 -8.59
CA GLY A 116 -6.91 1.64 -8.17
C GLY A 116 -7.00 1.27 -6.68
N GLY A 117 -8.19 1.42 -6.08
CA GLY A 117 -8.41 1.20 -4.66
C GLY A 117 -8.27 -0.26 -4.22
N ALA A 118 -8.30 -1.23 -5.14
CA ALA A 118 -8.08 -2.64 -4.82
C ALA A 118 -6.61 -3.07 -4.97
N GLY A 119 -5.71 -2.15 -5.32
CA GLY A 119 -4.27 -2.36 -5.30
C GLY A 119 -3.65 -2.22 -3.91
N PHE A 120 -2.33 -2.42 -3.82
CA PHE A 120 -1.57 -2.32 -2.56
C PHE A 120 -1.86 -1.02 -1.81
N VAL A 121 -1.42 0.13 -2.32
CA VAL A 121 -1.59 1.42 -1.63
C VAL A 121 -3.07 1.80 -1.49
N GLY A 122 -3.84 1.60 -2.57
CA GLY A 122 -5.25 1.95 -2.62
C GLY A 122 -6.08 1.29 -1.52
N SER A 123 -5.83 0.01 -1.24
CA SER A 123 -6.63 -0.72 -0.27
C SER A 123 -6.40 -0.25 1.18
N HIS A 124 -5.18 0.18 1.50
CA HIS A 124 -4.87 0.75 2.83
C HIS A 124 -5.47 2.15 2.96
N LEU A 125 -5.45 2.94 1.88
CA LEU A 125 -6.13 4.22 1.84
C LEU A 125 -7.64 4.04 2.04
N VAL A 126 -8.27 3.08 1.34
CA VAL A 126 -9.69 2.77 1.50
C VAL A 126 -10.01 2.37 2.94
N ASP A 127 -9.21 1.50 3.55
CA ASP A 127 -9.39 1.11 4.96
C ASP A 127 -9.40 2.33 5.89
N ARG A 128 -8.44 3.26 5.70
CA ARG A 128 -8.37 4.48 6.50
C ARG A 128 -9.59 5.38 6.27
N LEU A 129 -9.98 5.63 5.03
CA LEU A 129 -11.14 6.48 4.72
C LEU A 129 -12.46 5.88 5.24
N MET A 130 -12.60 4.56 5.19
CA MET A 130 -13.74 3.83 5.74
C MET A 130 -13.80 3.97 7.26
N LEU A 131 -12.70 3.72 7.97
CA LEU A 131 -12.63 3.87 9.44
C LEU A 131 -12.91 5.30 9.89
N LEU A 132 -12.61 6.30 9.06
CA LEU A 132 -12.94 7.70 9.30
C LEU A 132 -14.42 8.06 9.06
N GLY A 133 -15.23 7.14 8.54
CA GLY A 133 -16.68 7.31 8.40
C GLY A 133 -17.14 7.99 7.11
N HIS A 134 -16.26 8.09 6.10
CA HIS A 134 -16.59 8.64 4.79
C HIS A 134 -17.34 7.64 3.90
N GLU A 135 -17.95 8.14 2.83
CA GLU A 135 -18.52 7.33 1.75
C GLU A 135 -17.45 7.11 0.69
N VAL A 136 -17.08 5.85 0.44
CA VAL A 136 -15.95 5.48 -0.40
C VAL A 136 -16.42 4.62 -1.58
N THR A 137 -16.22 5.13 -2.79
CA THR A 137 -16.41 4.38 -4.03
C THR A 137 -15.05 4.01 -4.61
N VAL A 138 -14.85 2.73 -4.91
CA VAL A 138 -13.61 2.22 -5.51
C VAL A 138 -13.84 1.85 -6.98
N LEU A 139 -12.98 2.36 -7.87
CA LEU A 139 -12.90 1.89 -9.25
C LEU A 139 -11.64 1.05 -9.43
N ASP A 140 -11.78 -0.20 -9.84
CA ASP A 140 -10.64 -1.06 -10.14
C ASP A 140 -10.98 -2.07 -11.25
N ASN A 141 -10.06 -2.29 -12.20
CA ASN A 141 -10.24 -3.29 -13.25
C ASN A 141 -9.66 -4.68 -12.86
N PHE A 142 -8.98 -4.76 -11.72
CA PHE A 142 -8.28 -5.92 -11.19
C PHE A 142 -7.13 -6.43 -12.07
N PHE A 143 -6.49 -5.54 -12.85
CA PHE A 143 -5.31 -5.92 -13.63
C PHE A 143 -4.14 -6.36 -12.72
N THR A 144 -3.87 -5.60 -11.66
CA THR A 144 -2.89 -5.95 -10.61
C THR A 144 -3.48 -5.91 -9.19
N GLY A 145 -4.69 -5.37 -9.03
CA GLY A 145 -5.41 -5.34 -7.75
C GLY A 145 -6.16 -6.65 -7.47
N SER A 146 -6.61 -6.83 -6.23
CA SER A 146 -7.39 -8.00 -5.84
C SER A 146 -8.68 -7.61 -5.13
N LYS A 147 -9.79 -8.27 -5.49
CA LYS A 147 -11.08 -8.13 -4.78
C LYS A 147 -10.97 -8.51 -3.30
N THR A 148 -10.10 -9.46 -2.97
CA THR A 148 -9.96 -9.96 -1.60
C THR A 148 -9.47 -8.86 -0.64
N SER A 149 -8.66 -7.93 -1.14
CA SER A 149 -8.10 -6.80 -0.37
C SER A 149 -9.14 -5.85 0.22
N LEU A 150 -10.38 -5.85 -0.29
CA LEU A 150 -11.47 -4.99 0.16
C LEU A 150 -12.73 -5.78 0.57
N SER A 151 -12.64 -7.11 0.63
CA SER A 151 -13.80 -7.98 0.83
C SER A 151 -14.56 -7.70 2.13
N HIS A 152 -13.87 -7.25 3.18
CA HIS A 152 -14.45 -6.87 4.48
C HIS A 152 -15.33 -5.62 4.45
N TRP A 153 -15.27 -4.80 3.39
CA TRP A 153 -16.15 -3.64 3.23
C TRP A 153 -17.36 -3.90 2.33
N VAL A 154 -17.38 -5.00 1.57
CA VAL A 154 -18.44 -5.28 0.60
C VAL A 154 -19.79 -5.44 1.32
N GLY A 155 -20.75 -4.59 0.97
CA GLY A 155 -22.08 -4.54 1.59
C GLY A 155 -22.20 -3.51 2.72
N HIS A 156 -21.12 -2.85 3.13
CA HIS A 156 -21.19 -1.73 4.08
C HIS A 156 -21.92 -0.55 3.43
N PRO A 157 -22.84 0.16 4.13
CA PRO A 157 -23.65 1.23 3.54
C PRO A 157 -22.84 2.41 2.97
N ASN A 158 -21.63 2.63 3.48
CA ASN A 158 -20.73 3.69 3.00
C ASN A 158 -19.71 3.20 1.95
N PHE A 159 -19.79 1.96 1.46
CA PHE A 159 -18.78 1.40 0.55
C PHE A 159 -19.39 0.87 -0.74
N GLU A 160 -18.78 1.24 -1.86
CA GLU A 160 -19.11 0.71 -3.18
C GLU A 160 -17.85 0.28 -3.93
N LEU A 161 -17.88 -0.94 -4.50
CA LEU A 161 -16.80 -1.46 -5.34
C LEU A 161 -17.32 -1.64 -6.77
N VAL A 162 -16.76 -0.88 -7.70
CA VAL A 162 -17.13 -0.92 -9.11
C VAL A 162 -15.98 -1.50 -9.93
N ARG A 163 -16.26 -2.57 -10.66
CA ARG A 163 -15.31 -3.09 -11.66
C ARG A 163 -15.31 -2.16 -12.87
N HIS A 164 -14.32 -1.27 -12.96
CA HIS A 164 -14.25 -0.26 -14.01
C HIS A 164 -12.81 0.04 -14.39
N ASP A 165 -12.56 0.26 -15.68
CA ASP A 165 -11.26 0.69 -16.19
C ASP A 165 -11.27 2.19 -16.43
N VAL A 166 -10.35 2.92 -15.81
CA VAL A 166 -10.30 4.39 -15.87
C VAL A 166 -10.12 4.95 -17.27
N VAL A 167 -9.65 4.15 -18.24
CA VAL A 167 -9.59 4.58 -19.65
C VAL A 167 -10.97 4.85 -20.24
N GLU A 168 -12.03 4.27 -19.65
CA GLU A 168 -13.41 4.52 -20.02
C GLU A 168 -14.01 5.61 -19.12
N PRO A 169 -14.85 6.53 -19.67
CA PRO A 169 -15.53 7.53 -18.87
C PRO A 169 -16.38 6.94 -17.74
N PHE A 170 -16.42 7.63 -16.59
CA PHE A 170 -17.24 7.26 -15.44
C PHE A 170 -17.91 8.50 -14.85
N MET A 171 -19.19 8.37 -14.49
CA MET A 171 -20.02 9.48 -14.02
C MET A 171 -20.54 9.17 -12.62
N ILE A 172 -20.06 9.92 -11.63
CA ILE A 172 -20.50 9.86 -10.24
C ILE A 172 -20.38 11.26 -9.63
N GLU A 173 -21.15 11.53 -8.58
CA GLU A 173 -20.99 12.74 -7.76
C GLU A 173 -20.04 12.45 -6.60
N CYS A 174 -18.94 13.20 -6.49
CA CYS A 174 -17.93 13.03 -5.46
C CYS A 174 -17.30 14.37 -5.06
N ASP A 175 -16.72 14.42 -3.87
CA ASP A 175 -16.08 15.61 -3.30
C ASP A 175 -14.55 15.54 -3.39
N GLN A 176 -13.99 14.32 -3.37
CA GLN A 176 -12.55 14.07 -3.50
C GLN A 176 -12.30 12.88 -4.42
N ILE A 177 -11.21 12.94 -5.19
CA ILE A 177 -10.73 11.86 -6.04
C ILE A 177 -9.27 11.56 -5.71
N TYR A 178 -9.00 10.36 -5.23
CA TYR A 178 -7.65 9.80 -5.12
C TYR A 178 -7.37 8.93 -6.35
N HIS A 179 -6.56 9.43 -7.27
CA HIS A 179 -6.26 8.76 -8.53
C HIS A 179 -4.98 7.92 -8.44
N LEU A 180 -5.14 6.63 -8.07
CA LEU A 180 -4.04 5.65 -7.91
C LEU A 180 -3.95 4.62 -9.04
N ALA A 181 -4.92 4.57 -9.96
CA ALA A 181 -5.00 3.55 -11.00
C ALA A 181 -3.84 3.65 -12.00
N CYS A 182 -2.82 2.81 -11.84
CA CYS A 182 -1.74 2.59 -12.80
C CYS A 182 -0.93 1.34 -12.36
N PRO A 183 -0.51 0.43 -13.27
CA PRO A 183 0.44 -0.62 -12.92
C PRO A 183 1.76 -0.01 -12.43
N ALA A 184 2.31 -0.49 -11.30
CA ALA A 184 3.40 0.21 -10.61
C ALA A 184 4.75 -0.53 -10.60
N SER A 185 4.78 -1.86 -10.80
CA SER A 185 6.04 -2.61 -10.79
C SER A 185 6.62 -2.78 -12.19
N PRO A 186 7.96 -2.76 -12.36
CA PRO A 186 8.59 -2.88 -13.68
C PRO A 186 8.12 -4.05 -14.52
N PRO A 187 8.02 -5.29 -13.98
CA PRO A 187 7.48 -6.40 -14.77
C PRO A 187 6.06 -6.14 -15.28
N HIS A 188 5.18 -5.57 -14.44
CA HIS A 188 3.76 -5.39 -14.78
C HIS A 188 3.51 -4.22 -15.74
N TYR A 189 4.19 -3.08 -15.57
CA TYR A 189 3.97 -1.94 -16.46
C TYR A 189 4.64 -2.12 -17.83
N GLN A 190 5.72 -2.91 -17.91
CA GLN A 190 6.38 -3.24 -19.18
C GLN A 190 5.64 -4.35 -19.94
N PHE A 191 4.96 -5.25 -19.22
CA PHE A 191 4.18 -6.34 -19.82
C PHE A 191 3.21 -5.85 -20.91
N ASN A 192 2.58 -4.70 -20.69
CA ASN A 192 1.76 -4.04 -21.69
C ASN A 192 1.97 -2.52 -21.68
N ALA A 193 3.09 -2.09 -22.25
CA ALA A 193 3.48 -0.68 -22.34
C ALA A 193 2.37 0.24 -22.91
N VAL A 194 1.64 -0.22 -23.93
CA VAL A 194 0.54 0.54 -24.54
C VAL A 194 -0.63 0.73 -23.56
N LYS A 195 -0.96 -0.30 -22.79
CA LYS A 195 -2.00 -0.20 -21.75
C LYS A 195 -1.56 0.73 -20.63
N THR A 196 -0.31 0.63 -20.17
CA THR A 196 0.26 1.50 -19.12
C THR A 196 0.15 2.98 -19.48
N ILE A 197 0.56 3.35 -20.69
CA ILE A 197 0.49 4.76 -21.11
C ILE A 197 -0.96 5.21 -21.34
N LYS A 198 -1.84 4.35 -21.88
CA LYS A 198 -3.28 4.64 -21.98
C LYS A 198 -3.92 4.88 -20.62
N THR A 199 -3.63 4.04 -19.63
CA THR A 199 -4.12 4.21 -18.25
C THR A 199 -3.62 5.51 -17.63
N SER A 200 -2.34 5.85 -17.82
CA SER A 200 -1.76 7.08 -17.27
C SER A 200 -2.27 8.34 -17.97
N PHE A 201 -2.50 8.30 -19.29
CA PHE A 201 -2.98 9.45 -20.05
C PHE A 201 -4.51 9.56 -20.05
N MET A 202 -5.21 8.58 -20.65
CA MET A 202 -6.68 8.61 -20.78
C MET A 202 -7.35 8.49 -19.43
N GLY A 203 -6.80 7.66 -18.53
CA GLY A 203 -7.33 7.51 -17.17
C GLY A 203 -7.28 8.81 -16.38
N THR A 204 -6.14 9.50 -16.41
CA THR A 204 -6.01 10.81 -15.76
C THR A 204 -6.89 11.87 -16.44
N LEU A 205 -6.97 11.89 -17.78
CA LEU A 205 -7.84 12.81 -18.50
C LEU A 205 -9.32 12.66 -18.11
N ASN A 206 -9.82 11.41 -18.04
CA ASN A 206 -11.20 11.13 -17.65
C ASN A 206 -11.47 11.55 -16.20
N MET A 207 -10.55 11.27 -15.27
CA MET A 207 -10.73 11.62 -13.86
C MET A 207 -10.60 13.12 -13.59
N LEU A 208 -9.76 13.84 -14.34
CA LEU A 208 -9.72 15.31 -14.32
C LEU A 208 -10.99 15.93 -14.90
N GLY A 209 -11.53 15.35 -15.99
CA GLY A 209 -12.83 15.75 -16.54
C GLY A 209 -13.97 15.54 -15.55
N LEU A 210 -13.93 14.44 -14.79
CA LEU A 210 -14.84 14.17 -13.68
C LEU A 210 -14.69 15.21 -12.57
N ALA A 211 -13.46 15.48 -12.12
CA ALA A 211 -13.16 16.47 -11.08
C ALA A 211 -13.65 17.87 -11.46
N LYS A 212 -13.42 18.28 -12.72
CA LYS A 212 -13.93 19.55 -13.26
C LYS A 212 -15.45 19.65 -13.16
N ARG A 213 -16.16 18.58 -13.53
CA ARG A 213 -17.62 18.56 -13.54
C ARG A 213 -18.21 18.65 -12.14
N THR A 214 -17.69 17.85 -11.20
CA THR A 214 -18.22 17.75 -9.83
C THR A 214 -17.61 18.78 -8.88
N LYS A 215 -16.59 19.51 -9.32
CA LYS A 215 -15.73 20.37 -8.49
C LYS A 215 -15.02 19.59 -7.38
N ALA A 216 -14.78 18.29 -7.60
CA ALA A 216 -14.03 17.48 -6.66
C ALA A 216 -12.57 17.92 -6.62
N ARG A 217 -11.97 17.88 -5.42
CA ARG A 217 -10.52 18.00 -5.27
C ARG A 217 -9.86 16.72 -5.79
N PHE A 218 -8.85 16.85 -6.64
CA PHE A 218 -8.21 15.74 -7.33
C PHE A 218 -6.76 15.57 -6.85
N LEU A 219 -6.43 14.41 -6.30
CA LEU A 219 -5.07 14.02 -6.00
C LEU A 219 -4.61 12.95 -6.98
N ILE A 220 -3.49 13.19 -7.67
CA ILE A 220 -2.82 12.17 -8.47
C ILE A 220 -1.61 11.62 -7.72
N THR A 221 -1.47 10.29 -7.75
CA THR A 221 -0.23 9.64 -7.33
C THR A 221 0.75 9.58 -8.50
N SER A 222 1.65 10.55 -8.50
CA SER A 222 2.87 10.53 -9.30
C SER A 222 3.92 9.63 -8.64
N THR A 223 5.16 9.69 -9.11
CA THR A 223 6.22 8.74 -8.77
C THR A 223 7.57 9.44 -8.76
N SER A 224 8.51 8.91 -7.97
CA SER A 224 9.92 9.28 -8.05
C SER A 224 10.56 8.94 -9.41
N GLU A 225 9.97 8.06 -10.23
CA GLU A 225 10.46 7.77 -11.60
C GLU A 225 10.36 8.99 -12.53
N VAL A 226 9.57 10.03 -12.21
CA VAL A 226 9.55 11.29 -13.00
C VAL A 226 10.90 12.00 -12.98
N TYR A 227 11.76 11.68 -12.01
CA TYR A 227 13.14 12.15 -11.93
C TYR A 227 14.13 11.33 -12.77
N GLY A 228 13.74 10.11 -13.20
CA GLY A 228 14.55 9.21 -14.03
C GLY A 228 15.81 8.70 -13.34
N ASP A 229 16.96 8.80 -14.02
CA ASP A 229 18.29 8.59 -13.46
C ASP A 229 18.87 9.95 -13.03
N PRO A 230 18.66 10.36 -11.77
CA PRO A 230 18.84 11.75 -11.36
C PRO A 230 20.32 12.14 -11.30
N GLU A 231 20.64 13.34 -11.80
CA GLU A 231 21.97 13.95 -11.71
C GLU A 231 22.16 14.77 -10.42
N VAL A 232 21.11 14.82 -9.57
CA VAL A 232 21.09 15.53 -8.28
C VAL A 232 20.71 14.57 -7.15
N HIS A 233 21.28 14.77 -5.96
CA HIS A 233 21.03 13.93 -4.79
C HIS A 233 21.11 14.76 -3.49
N PRO A 234 20.06 14.79 -2.63
CA PRO A 234 18.75 14.15 -2.80
C PRO A 234 17.91 14.80 -3.91
N GLN A 235 16.81 14.14 -4.31
CA GLN A 235 15.89 14.65 -5.33
C GLN A 235 14.85 15.56 -4.68
N HIS A 236 14.90 16.87 -4.99
CA HIS A 236 13.91 17.86 -4.60
C HIS A 236 12.88 18.09 -5.74
N GLU A 237 11.70 18.61 -5.42
CA GLU A 237 10.57 18.66 -6.37
C GLU A 237 10.77 19.61 -7.56
N ASP A 238 11.71 20.56 -7.45
CA ASP A 238 12.02 21.50 -8.52
C ASP A 238 12.96 20.90 -9.59
N TYR A 239 13.55 19.73 -9.34
CA TYR A 239 14.35 19.01 -10.33
C TYR A 239 13.47 18.45 -11.46
N TRP A 240 13.86 18.70 -12.71
CA TRP A 240 13.05 18.34 -13.88
C TRP A 240 13.13 16.86 -14.27
N GLY A 241 14.13 16.14 -13.77
CA GLY A 241 14.37 14.75 -14.13
C GLY A 241 15.28 14.58 -15.34
N HIS A 242 15.95 13.43 -15.39
CA HIS A 242 16.75 12.97 -16.53
C HIS A 242 16.20 11.60 -16.95
N VAL A 243 15.25 11.63 -17.88
CA VAL A 243 14.41 10.47 -18.27
C VAL A 243 14.62 10.18 -19.75
N ASN A 244 14.81 8.90 -20.10
CA ASN A 244 14.86 8.45 -21.48
C ASN A 244 13.44 8.26 -22.04
N PRO A 245 12.99 9.09 -23.00
CA PRO A 245 11.59 9.10 -23.45
C PRO A 245 11.20 7.91 -24.35
N ILE A 246 12.17 7.11 -24.80
CA ILE A 246 11.94 5.96 -25.70
C ILE A 246 12.47 4.64 -25.12
N GLY A 247 12.99 4.67 -23.90
CA GLY A 247 13.46 3.47 -23.21
C GLY A 247 12.32 2.50 -22.87
N PRO A 248 12.64 1.25 -22.48
CA PRO A 248 11.63 0.24 -22.14
C PRO A 248 10.74 0.64 -20.96
N ARG A 249 11.22 1.56 -20.10
CA ARG A 249 10.49 2.10 -18.93
C ARG A 249 9.64 3.34 -19.25
N ALA A 250 9.84 3.96 -20.42
CA ALA A 250 9.22 5.23 -20.77
C ALA A 250 7.68 5.20 -20.75
N CYS A 251 7.06 4.03 -20.99
CA CYS A 251 5.61 3.89 -20.92
C CYS A 251 5.01 4.25 -19.55
N TYR A 252 5.76 4.02 -18.47
CA TYR A 252 5.40 4.40 -17.12
C TYR A 252 5.95 5.79 -16.79
N ASP A 253 7.23 6.05 -17.07
CA ASP A 253 7.92 7.27 -16.67
C ASP A 253 7.32 8.50 -17.36
N GLU A 254 7.21 8.49 -18.69
CA GLU A 254 6.56 9.55 -19.46
C GLU A 254 5.05 9.56 -19.24
N GLY A 255 4.45 8.39 -19.00
CA GLY A 255 3.04 8.26 -18.64
C GLY A 255 2.70 9.07 -17.37
N LYS A 256 3.55 9.01 -16.34
CA LYS A 256 3.37 9.77 -15.10
C LYS A 256 3.73 11.24 -15.26
N ARG A 257 4.76 11.58 -16.05
CA ARG A 257 5.13 12.98 -16.37
C ARG A 257 4.02 13.70 -17.13
N VAL A 258 3.41 13.07 -18.13
CA VAL A 258 2.28 13.65 -18.87
C VAL A 258 1.05 13.78 -17.97
N ALA A 259 0.84 12.87 -17.03
CA ALA A 259 -0.27 12.96 -16.08
C ALA A 259 -0.15 14.15 -15.12
N GLU A 260 1.07 14.49 -14.64
CA GLU A 260 1.31 15.76 -13.92
C GLU A 260 1.02 16.97 -14.82
N THR A 261 1.43 16.91 -16.08
CA THR A 261 1.20 17.99 -17.06
C THR A 261 -0.28 18.24 -17.30
N LEU A 262 -1.08 17.18 -17.49
CA LEU A 262 -2.54 17.27 -17.61
C LEU A 262 -3.16 17.89 -16.36
N THR A 263 -2.73 17.43 -15.18
CA THR A 263 -3.22 17.91 -13.88
C THR A 263 -3.04 19.43 -13.75
N TYR A 264 -1.86 19.95 -14.06
CA TYR A 264 -1.63 21.39 -14.03
C TYR A 264 -2.26 22.16 -15.20
N GLY A 265 -2.54 21.50 -16.33
CA GLY A 265 -3.36 22.06 -17.40
C GLY A 265 -4.77 22.39 -16.91
N PHE A 266 -5.46 21.41 -16.32
CA PHE A 266 -6.79 21.58 -15.73
C PHE A 266 -6.80 22.57 -14.56
N HIS A 267 -5.75 22.58 -13.74
CA HIS A 267 -5.63 23.56 -12.65
C HIS A 267 -5.59 25.00 -13.17
N ARG A 268 -4.72 25.29 -14.14
CA ARG A 268 -4.53 26.65 -14.67
C ARG A 268 -5.66 27.13 -15.57
N GLN A 269 -6.21 26.25 -16.41
CA GLN A 269 -7.22 26.62 -17.41
C GLN A 269 -8.64 26.53 -16.87
N ASP A 270 -8.94 25.52 -16.05
CA ASP A 270 -10.29 25.20 -15.59
C ASP A 270 -10.50 25.40 -14.09
N GLY A 271 -9.45 25.79 -13.35
CA GLY A 271 -9.54 26.02 -11.90
C GLY A 271 -9.79 24.76 -11.08
N VAL A 272 -9.47 23.57 -11.62
CA VAL A 272 -9.60 22.31 -10.86
C VAL A 272 -8.66 22.35 -9.66
N ASP A 273 -9.17 21.97 -8.48
CA ASP A 273 -8.39 21.93 -7.24
C ASP A 273 -7.56 20.63 -7.21
N VAL A 274 -6.24 20.75 -7.36
CA VAL A 274 -5.35 19.61 -7.62
C VAL A 274 -4.25 19.41 -6.58
N ARG A 275 -3.86 18.16 -6.34
CA ARG A 275 -2.74 17.74 -5.50
C ARG A 275 -1.89 16.72 -6.25
N VAL A 276 -0.57 16.82 -6.14
CA VAL A 276 0.37 15.91 -6.82
C VAL A 276 1.33 15.31 -5.80
N ALA A 277 1.19 14.01 -5.53
CA ALA A 277 2.10 13.27 -4.66
C ALA A 277 3.15 12.53 -5.48
N ARG A 278 4.43 12.88 -5.35
CA ARG A 278 5.54 12.12 -5.95
C ARG A 278 6.01 11.05 -4.96
N ILE A 279 5.54 9.83 -5.18
CA ILE A 279 5.72 8.72 -4.24
C ILE A 279 7.09 8.06 -4.47
N PHE A 280 7.85 7.89 -3.39
CA PHE A 280 9.08 7.10 -3.36
C PHE A 280 8.80 5.65 -2.95
N ASN A 281 9.79 4.76 -3.04
CA ASN A 281 9.59 3.32 -2.87
C ASN A 281 8.87 2.99 -1.56
N THR A 282 7.64 2.49 -1.67
CA THR A 282 6.79 2.09 -0.55
C THR A 282 6.67 0.57 -0.48
N TYR A 283 6.63 0.04 0.74
CA TYR A 283 6.44 -1.38 1.02
C TYR A 283 5.50 -1.60 2.20
N GLY A 284 4.98 -2.82 2.34
CA GLY A 284 4.09 -3.22 3.42
C GLY A 284 3.12 -4.34 3.02
N PRO A 285 2.25 -4.77 3.95
CA PRO A 285 1.23 -5.78 3.69
C PRO A 285 0.35 -5.47 2.47
N ARG A 286 -0.16 -6.51 1.80
CA ARG A 286 -0.90 -6.45 0.51
C ARG A 286 -0.07 -6.03 -0.71
N MET A 287 1.22 -5.72 -0.56
CA MET A 287 2.14 -5.67 -1.70
C MET A 287 2.24 -7.06 -2.33
N ASN A 288 2.14 -7.15 -3.66
CA ASN A 288 2.19 -8.43 -4.37
C ASN A 288 3.55 -9.13 -4.09
N PRO A 289 3.58 -10.38 -3.58
CA PRO A 289 4.83 -11.10 -3.34
C PRO A 289 5.70 -11.29 -4.59
N TYR A 290 5.07 -11.36 -5.76
CA TYR A 290 5.70 -11.48 -7.07
C TYR A 290 5.79 -10.13 -7.81
N ASP A 291 5.75 -9.03 -7.07
CA ASP A 291 5.83 -7.68 -7.62
C ASP A 291 7.14 -7.45 -8.42
N GLY A 292 8.22 -8.15 -8.05
CA GLY A 292 9.52 -8.12 -8.70
C GLY A 292 10.47 -7.06 -8.13
N ARG A 293 10.02 -6.23 -7.18
CA ARG A 293 10.88 -5.30 -6.42
C ARG A 293 11.65 -6.01 -5.30
N VAL A 294 12.74 -5.37 -4.87
CA VAL A 294 13.73 -5.94 -3.95
C VAL A 294 13.16 -6.40 -2.60
N VAL A 295 12.23 -5.63 -2.01
CA VAL A 295 11.66 -5.94 -0.69
C VAL A 295 10.88 -7.25 -0.70
N SER A 296 9.96 -7.43 -1.65
CA SER A 296 9.15 -8.65 -1.74
C SER A 296 10.01 -9.86 -2.09
N ASN A 297 10.94 -9.71 -3.04
CA ASN A 297 11.80 -10.82 -3.47
C ASN A 297 12.67 -11.35 -2.31
N PHE A 298 13.34 -10.47 -1.55
CA PHE A 298 14.17 -10.91 -0.43
C PHE A 298 13.37 -11.58 0.67
N ILE A 299 12.20 -11.04 1.03
CA ILE A 299 11.36 -11.66 2.07
C ILE A 299 10.89 -13.05 1.61
N VAL A 300 10.42 -13.19 0.36
CA VAL A 300 9.94 -14.47 -0.16
C VAL A 300 11.08 -15.49 -0.27
N GLN A 301 12.24 -15.09 -0.80
CA GLN A 301 13.42 -15.96 -0.90
C GLN A 301 13.87 -16.43 0.49
N ALA A 302 14.00 -15.51 1.45
CA ALA A 302 14.38 -15.85 2.81
C ALA A 302 13.35 -16.75 3.51
N LEU A 303 12.04 -16.49 3.35
CA LEU A 303 10.99 -17.35 3.91
C LEU A 303 11.00 -18.76 3.32
N ARG A 304 11.39 -18.93 2.06
CA ARG A 304 11.54 -20.22 1.37
C ARG A 304 12.88 -20.91 1.63
N GLY A 305 13.82 -20.25 2.31
CA GLY A 305 15.18 -20.76 2.51
C GLY A 305 16.02 -20.75 1.22
N GLU A 306 15.64 -19.91 0.25
CA GLU A 306 16.36 -19.68 -1.00
C GLU A 306 17.43 -18.58 -0.82
N ASP A 307 18.45 -18.57 -1.70
CA ASP A 307 19.46 -17.51 -1.68
C ASP A 307 18.88 -16.18 -2.17
N MET A 308 19.25 -15.08 -1.51
CA MET A 308 18.77 -13.74 -1.82
C MET A 308 19.56 -13.12 -2.97
N THR A 309 18.89 -12.75 -4.06
CA THR A 309 19.55 -12.30 -5.29
C THR A 309 19.69 -10.77 -5.36
N VAL A 310 20.91 -10.26 -5.17
CA VAL A 310 21.27 -8.85 -5.35
C VAL A 310 21.75 -8.62 -6.78
N TYR A 311 21.11 -7.73 -7.52
CA TYR A 311 21.62 -7.35 -8.85
C TYR A 311 22.64 -6.20 -8.72
N GLY A 312 23.78 -6.30 -9.40
CA GLY A 312 24.91 -5.36 -9.28
C GLY A 312 25.90 -5.77 -8.18
N ASP A 313 26.67 -4.81 -7.65
CA ASP A 313 27.64 -5.04 -6.58
C ASP A 313 27.05 -4.82 -5.16
N GLY A 314 25.75 -4.51 -5.08
CA GLY A 314 25.02 -4.29 -3.83
C GLY A 314 25.23 -2.91 -3.19
N LYS A 315 26.08 -2.05 -3.77
CA LYS A 315 26.38 -0.70 -3.23
C LYS A 315 25.38 0.36 -3.67
N GLN A 316 24.54 0.06 -4.66
CA GLN A 316 23.43 0.93 -5.04
C GLN A 316 22.51 1.14 -3.83
N THR A 317 21.95 2.34 -3.74
CA THR A 317 21.18 2.74 -2.56
C THR A 317 19.72 2.95 -2.87
N ARG A 318 18.86 2.65 -1.90
CA ARG A 318 17.42 2.90 -1.95
C ARG A 318 16.92 3.39 -0.60
N SER A 319 15.89 4.24 -0.65
CA SER A 319 15.10 4.58 0.52
C SER A 319 13.75 3.88 0.49
N PHE A 320 13.31 3.38 1.65
CA PHE A 320 12.06 2.61 1.78
C PHE A 320 11.11 3.28 2.78
N GLN A 321 9.89 3.52 2.34
CA GLN A 321 8.82 4.09 3.13
C GLN A 321 7.79 3.02 3.51
N TYR A 322 7.34 3.02 4.76
CA TYR A 322 6.27 2.13 5.17
C TYR A 322 4.89 2.62 4.71
N ILE A 323 3.97 1.70 4.44
CA ILE A 323 2.66 2.02 3.84
C ILE A 323 1.83 3.01 4.67
N HIS A 324 1.85 2.95 6.00
CA HIS A 324 1.08 3.89 6.82
C HIS A 324 1.60 5.32 6.73
N ASP A 325 2.92 5.51 6.63
CA ASP A 325 3.50 6.83 6.41
C ASP A 325 3.04 7.42 5.07
N LEU A 326 2.98 6.60 4.02
CA LEU A 326 2.47 7.03 2.71
C LEU A 326 0.99 7.44 2.81
N VAL A 327 0.14 6.60 3.40
CA VAL A 327 -1.30 6.88 3.49
C VAL A 327 -1.57 8.15 4.31
N ASP A 328 -0.83 8.36 5.40
CA ASP A 328 -0.89 9.61 6.16
C ASP A 328 -0.47 10.80 5.28
N GLY A 329 0.63 10.69 4.53
CA GLY A 329 1.06 11.74 3.61
C GLY A 329 0.04 12.08 2.52
N LEU A 330 -0.63 11.07 1.96
CA LEU A 330 -1.67 11.25 0.93
C LEU A 330 -2.90 11.98 1.49
N ILE A 331 -3.37 11.56 2.67
CA ILE A 331 -4.51 12.19 3.34
C ILE A 331 -4.15 13.63 3.74
N ALA A 332 -2.92 13.87 4.21
CA ALA A 332 -2.44 15.20 4.57
C ALA A 332 -2.43 16.12 3.35
N LEU A 333 -1.85 15.67 2.24
CA LEU A 333 -1.77 16.44 1.02
C LEU A 333 -3.15 16.76 0.46
N MET A 334 -4.06 15.78 0.41
CA MET A 334 -5.44 15.98 -0.04
C MET A 334 -6.14 17.11 0.74
N ASN A 335 -5.97 17.14 2.05
CA ASN A 335 -6.67 18.09 2.92
C ASN A 335 -5.91 19.41 3.15
N SER A 336 -4.68 19.54 2.62
CA SER A 336 -3.90 20.78 2.66
C SER A 336 -4.26 21.75 1.53
N ASP A 337 -3.69 22.96 1.55
CA ASP A 337 -3.75 23.95 0.47
C ASP A 337 -2.54 23.90 -0.49
N GLU A 338 -1.61 22.95 -0.30
CA GLU A 338 -0.41 22.83 -1.14
C GLU A 338 -0.76 22.20 -2.50
N THR A 339 -0.66 22.98 -3.57
CA THR A 339 -0.98 22.54 -4.94
C THR A 339 0.27 22.12 -5.74
N ARG A 340 1.47 22.49 -5.29
CA ARG A 340 2.72 22.07 -5.95
C ARG A 340 2.98 20.58 -5.72
N PRO A 341 3.84 19.93 -6.52
CA PRO A 341 4.20 18.54 -6.27
C PRO A 341 4.88 18.42 -4.92
N VAL A 342 4.59 17.34 -4.19
CA VAL A 342 5.20 17.04 -2.90
C VAL A 342 5.80 15.65 -2.93
N ASN A 343 7.08 15.52 -2.59
CA ASN A 343 7.74 14.24 -2.38
C ASN A 343 7.20 13.59 -1.10
N ILE A 344 6.68 12.37 -1.23
CA ILE A 344 6.26 11.55 -0.09
C ILE A 344 7.13 10.30 -0.10
N GLY A 345 7.98 10.19 0.92
CA GLY A 345 8.99 9.16 1.01
C GLY A 345 9.72 9.17 2.34
N ASN A 346 10.63 8.19 2.51
CA ASN A 346 11.54 8.16 3.65
C ASN A 346 12.94 8.59 3.21
N GLY A 347 13.62 9.41 4.02
CA GLY A 347 14.98 9.87 3.75
C GLY A 347 16.07 8.90 4.20
N ASP A 348 15.71 7.83 4.93
CA ASP A 348 16.64 6.78 5.36
C ASP A 348 17.08 5.98 4.13
N GLU A 349 18.39 5.84 3.94
CA GLU A 349 18.97 5.21 2.76
C GLU A 349 19.77 3.98 3.17
N PHE A 350 19.59 2.89 2.44
CA PHE A 350 20.25 1.60 2.67
C PHE A 350 20.96 1.18 1.39
N THR A 351 22.14 0.59 1.52
CA THR A 351 22.67 -0.22 0.42
C THR A 351 21.81 -1.48 0.25
N ILE A 352 21.73 -2.00 -0.97
CA ILE A 352 20.96 -3.23 -1.21
C ILE A 352 21.59 -4.43 -0.47
N GLY A 353 22.91 -4.44 -0.28
CA GLY A 353 23.60 -5.43 0.55
C GLY A 353 23.14 -5.40 2.02
N GLU A 354 23.24 -4.24 2.68
CA GLU A 354 22.77 -4.07 4.07
C GLU A 354 21.28 -4.40 4.21
N PHE A 355 20.48 -4.05 3.22
CA PHE A 355 19.05 -4.34 3.22
C PHE A 355 18.76 -5.84 3.14
N ALA A 356 19.52 -6.60 2.34
CA ALA A 356 19.38 -8.05 2.26
C ALA A 356 19.69 -8.72 3.62
N GLU A 357 20.75 -8.30 4.29
CA GLU A 357 21.11 -8.79 5.63
C GLU A 357 20.01 -8.46 6.66
N LEU A 358 19.51 -7.22 6.66
CA LEU A 358 18.42 -6.81 7.53
C LEU A 358 17.15 -7.65 7.34
N VAL A 359 16.77 -7.94 6.09
CA VAL A 359 15.60 -8.78 5.79
C VAL A 359 15.79 -10.20 6.32
N ARG A 360 16.97 -10.80 6.11
CA ARG A 360 17.28 -12.14 6.64
C ARG A 360 17.16 -12.19 8.16
N ASP A 361 17.79 -11.25 8.87
CA ASP A 361 17.75 -11.23 10.33
C ASP A 361 16.32 -11.15 10.88
N ILE A 362 15.46 -10.37 10.22
CA ILE A 362 14.04 -10.24 10.60
C ILE A 362 13.28 -11.54 10.31
N VAL A 363 13.51 -12.18 9.16
CA VAL A 363 12.89 -13.46 8.83
C VAL A 363 13.29 -14.55 9.82
N GLU A 364 14.58 -14.66 10.14
CA GLU A 364 15.09 -15.62 11.12
C GLU A 364 14.54 -15.36 12.52
N LYS A 365 14.47 -14.09 12.95
CA LYS A 365 13.82 -13.70 14.20
C LYS A 365 12.36 -14.16 14.25
N VAL A 366 11.57 -13.83 13.24
CA VAL A 366 10.14 -14.19 13.18
C VAL A 366 9.93 -15.70 13.12
N GLN A 367 10.79 -16.43 12.41
CA GLN A 367 10.74 -17.90 12.39
C GLN A 367 11.09 -18.51 13.76
N ALA A 368 12.11 -17.98 14.43
CA ALA A 368 12.53 -18.44 15.75
C ALA A 368 11.46 -18.23 16.84
N GLU A 369 10.75 -17.08 16.81
CA GLU A 369 9.61 -16.81 17.70
C GLU A 369 8.47 -17.84 17.54
N ASP A 370 8.34 -18.41 16.35
CA ASP A 370 7.35 -19.43 16.03
C ASP A 370 7.87 -20.85 16.24
N GLY A 371 9.05 -20.99 16.86
CA GLY A 371 9.69 -22.29 17.15
C GLY A 371 10.23 -23.00 15.91
N ILE A 372 10.29 -22.33 14.76
CA ILE A 372 10.85 -22.88 13.52
C ILE A 372 12.36 -22.65 13.54
N LYS A 373 13.13 -23.75 13.54
CA LYS A 373 14.58 -23.67 13.36
C LYS A 373 14.90 -23.42 11.88
N PRO A 374 15.77 -22.45 11.54
CA PRO A 374 16.21 -22.26 10.17
C PRO A 374 16.83 -23.56 9.65
N THR A 375 16.32 -24.07 8.53
CA THR A 375 16.89 -25.26 7.87
C THR A 375 18.19 -24.92 7.14
N ARG A 376 18.34 -23.66 6.70
CA ARG A 376 19.50 -23.13 5.97
C ARG A 376 19.62 -21.62 6.20
N HIS A 377 20.86 -21.13 6.31
CA HIS A 377 21.17 -19.70 6.27
C HIS A 377 21.23 -19.23 4.80
N ALA A 378 20.26 -18.42 4.38
CA ALA A 378 20.17 -17.88 3.03
C ALA A 378 21.39 -17.00 2.71
N GLN A 379 22.11 -17.33 1.63
CA GLN A 379 23.27 -16.55 1.19
C GLN A 379 22.82 -15.38 0.32
N VAL A 380 23.60 -14.31 0.31
CA VAL A 380 23.42 -13.21 -0.65
C VAL A 380 24.24 -13.54 -1.91
N ILE A 381 23.56 -13.66 -3.05
CA ILE A 381 24.18 -13.94 -4.35
C ILE A 381 24.07 -12.73 -5.27
N TYR A 382 25.07 -12.50 -6.12
CA TYR A 382 25.14 -11.33 -6.98
C TYR A 382 24.87 -11.67 -8.45
N GLY A 383 23.99 -10.89 -9.09
CA GLY A 383 23.63 -11.01 -10.52
C GLY A 383 23.90 -9.72 -11.31
N PRO A 384 23.74 -9.72 -12.65
CA PRO A 384 23.93 -8.53 -13.47
C PRO A 384 22.86 -7.46 -13.20
N MET A 385 23.23 -6.18 -13.29
CA MET A 385 22.30 -5.06 -13.07
C MET A 385 21.26 -4.98 -14.20
N PRO A 386 19.97 -4.74 -13.91
CA PRO A 386 18.97 -4.49 -14.94
C PRO A 386 19.28 -3.21 -15.72
N THR A 387 18.97 -3.19 -17.01
CA THR A 387 19.12 -2.01 -17.88
C THR A 387 18.30 -0.83 -17.33
N ASP A 388 18.92 0.36 -17.28
CA ASP A 388 18.32 1.63 -16.84
C ASP A 388 17.76 1.61 -15.41
N ASP A 389 18.25 0.74 -14.52
CA ASP A 389 17.88 0.82 -13.09
C ASP A 389 18.68 1.93 -12.38
N PRO A 390 18.03 2.93 -11.76
CA PRO A 390 18.74 4.10 -11.21
C PRO A 390 19.76 3.73 -10.12
N GLN A 391 20.89 4.42 -10.05
CA GLN A 391 21.93 4.03 -9.08
C GLN A 391 21.63 4.50 -7.65
N LYS A 392 21.05 5.70 -7.49
CA LYS A 392 20.76 6.32 -6.20
C LYS A 392 19.40 7.01 -6.23
N ARG A 393 18.63 6.87 -5.17
CA ARG A 393 17.33 7.54 -5.05
C ARG A 393 17.00 7.81 -3.58
N ARG A 394 16.90 9.10 -3.25
CA ARG A 394 16.60 9.59 -1.91
C ARG A 394 15.74 10.86 -2.01
N PRO A 395 14.53 10.86 -1.41
CA PRO A 395 13.67 12.04 -1.43
C PRO A 395 14.23 13.15 -0.56
N ASP A 396 14.17 14.38 -1.06
CA ASP A 396 14.08 15.54 -0.17
C ASP A 396 12.61 15.74 0.20
N THR A 397 12.28 15.60 1.49
CA THR A 397 10.92 15.74 2.02
C THR A 397 10.70 17.07 2.77
N SER A 398 11.59 18.04 2.58
CA SER A 398 11.52 19.35 3.24
C SER A 398 10.20 20.08 2.94
N ARG A 399 9.66 19.96 1.72
CA ARG A 399 8.36 20.54 1.34
C ARG A 399 7.20 19.85 2.07
N ALA A 400 7.22 18.52 2.17
CA ALA A 400 6.19 17.79 2.90
C ALA A 400 6.19 18.17 4.39
N LYS A 401 7.37 18.33 4.99
CA LYS A 401 7.51 18.85 6.36
C LYS A 401 7.01 20.29 6.48
N ALA A 402 7.36 21.19 5.56
CA ALA A 402 6.96 22.59 5.66
C ALA A 402 5.45 22.82 5.41
N ALA A 403 4.89 22.13 4.41
CA ALA A 403 3.52 22.37 3.96
C ALA A 403 2.49 21.46 4.66
N LEU A 404 2.88 20.24 5.02
CA LEU A 404 1.98 19.23 5.60
C LEU A 404 2.28 18.95 7.07
N ASP A 405 3.42 19.46 7.58
CA ASP A 405 4.02 19.06 8.86
C ASP A 405 4.26 17.53 8.95
N TRP A 406 4.32 16.88 7.79
CA TRP A 406 4.40 15.43 7.67
C TRP A 406 5.86 14.96 7.57
N GLN A 407 6.19 13.89 8.29
CA GLN A 407 7.45 13.14 8.19
C GLN A 407 7.18 11.65 8.46
N PRO A 408 7.97 10.73 7.88
CA PRO A 408 7.83 9.29 8.12
C PRO A 408 8.16 8.95 9.58
N ARG A 409 7.24 8.25 10.25
CA ARG A 409 7.37 7.82 11.64
C ARG A 409 7.94 6.41 11.76
N TRP A 410 7.66 5.54 10.80
CA TRP A 410 7.99 4.12 10.92
C TRP A 410 9.47 3.87 10.64
N THR A 411 10.08 3.01 11.48
CA THR A 411 11.39 2.45 11.17
C THR A 411 11.26 1.35 10.12
N VAL A 412 12.28 1.20 9.27
CA VAL A 412 12.27 0.16 8.23
C VAL A 412 12.15 -1.24 8.84
N ARG A 413 12.82 -1.47 9.98
CA ARG A 413 12.78 -2.74 10.72
C ARG A 413 11.37 -3.13 11.15
N MET A 414 10.61 -2.21 11.75
CA MET A 414 9.23 -2.49 12.20
C MET A 414 8.30 -2.80 11.02
N GLY A 415 8.38 -2.02 9.95
CA GLY A 415 7.57 -2.27 8.76
C GLY A 415 7.92 -3.60 8.08
N LEU A 416 9.19 -4.01 8.10
CA LEU A 416 9.63 -5.30 7.54
C LEU A 416 9.10 -6.46 8.36
N GLU A 417 9.14 -6.36 9.69
CA GLU A 417 8.61 -7.40 10.57
C GLU A 417 7.11 -7.66 10.32
N GLU A 418 6.30 -6.60 10.18
CA GLU A 418 4.88 -6.75 9.80
C GLU A 418 4.70 -7.42 8.44
N MET A 419 5.49 -7.01 7.44
CA MET A 419 5.40 -7.56 6.10
C MET A 419 5.81 -9.04 6.04
N VAL A 420 6.84 -9.43 6.78
CA VAL A 420 7.28 -10.83 6.91
C VAL A 420 6.16 -11.70 7.49
N ARG A 421 5.53 -11.25 8.58
CA ARG A 421 4.41 -11.99 9.19
C ARG A 421 3.20 -12.08 8.25
N TYR A 422 2.89 -11.00 7.55
CA TYR A 422 1.84 -11.01 6.53
C TYR A 422 2.10 -12.04 5.43
N TYR A 423 3.31 -12.08 4.85
CA TYR A 423 3.66 -13.08 3.83
C TYR A 423 3.69 -14.50 4.37
N LYS A 424 4.18 -14.70 5.60
CA LYS A 424 4.14 -16.01 6.25
C LYS A 424 2.71 -16.53 6.40
N ALA A 425 1.77 -15.69 6.86
CA ALA A 425 0.36 -16.05 6.94
C ALA A 425 -0.21 -16.41 5.56
N LYS A 426 0.15 -15.63 4.51
CA LYS A 426 -0.25 -15.92 3.14
C LYS A 426 0.30 -17.23 2.59
N MET A 427 1.53 -17.61 2.95
CA MET A 427 2.11 -18.92 2.60
C MET A 427 1.38 -20.07 3.30
N ALA A 428 1.03 -19.90 4.58
CA ALA A 428 0.28 -20.90 5.33
C ALA A 428 -1.12 -21.15 4.74
N GLU A 429 -1.77 -20.12 4.20
CA GLU A 429 -3.04 -20.21 3.46
C GLU A 429 -2.91 -20.89 2.08
N GLY A 430 -1.69 -21.16 1.59
CA GLY A 430 -1.46 -21.61 0.22
C GLY A 430 -1.70 -20.55 -0.85
N SER A 431 -1.75 -19.27 -0.45
CA SER A 431 -1.92 -18.13 -1.36
C SER A 431 -0.60 -17.53 -1.88
N LEU A 432 0.53 -18.06 -1.38
CA LEU A 432 1.91 -17.75 -1.76
C LEU A 432 2.76 -19.02 -1.68
#